data_AF-A0A530R8C2-F1
#
_entry.id   AF-A0A530R8C2-F1
#
_cell.length_a   1.000
_cell.length_b   1.000
_cell.length_c   1.000
_cell.angle_alpha   90.00
_cell.angle_beta   90.00
_cell.angle_gamma   90.00
#
_symmetry.space_group_name_H-M   'P 1'
#
loop_
_entity.id
_entity.type
_entity.pdbx_description
1 polymer ?
#
loop_
_entity_poly.entity_id
_entity_poly.type
_entity_poly.pdbx_seq_one_letter_code
_entity_poly.pdbx_strand_id
1 'polypeptide(L)'
;MSVRDLAHFESWLTDRGAEVLDASSEREILRARTSTGTHVVYADKTGKQRWPKELLAIVSEYNAGRTPSLAATKRGVARRKTRGRYAALTKRDGHGCFYCARILPAPGAHSTPDDEVTTEHLVSRAHGGPDHMSNCFLAHFACNQIAGHLSAPEKIKLRETMRGAK
;
A
#
# COMPACT_ATOMS: atom_id res chain seq x y z
N MET A 1 -10.26 -2.32 -24.38
CA MET A 1 -10.32 -3.79 -24.26
C MET A 1 -11.32 -4.13 -23.17
N SER A 2 -12.30 -4.97 -23.45
CA SER A 2 -13.29 -5.45 -22.48
C SER A 2 -13.20 -6.97 -22.39
N VAL A 3 -13.72 -7.53 -21.30
CA VAL A 3 -13.85 -8.97 -21.14
C VAL A 3 -15.07 -9.45 -21.91
N ARG A 4 -14.94 -10.55 -22.65
CA ARG A 4 -16.03 -11.12 -23.45
C ARG A 4 -17.04 -11.88 -22.61
N ASP A 5 -16.57 -12.48 -21.51
CA ASP A 5 -17.36 -13.24 -20.54
C ASP A 5 -17.00 -12.74 -19.14
N LEU A 6 -17.96 -12.09 -18.49
CA LEU A 6 -17.77 -11.50 -17.17
C LEU A 6 -17.76 -12.57 -16.07
N ALA A 7 -18.60 -13.60 -16.20
CA ALA A 7 -18.69 -14.68 -15.21
C ALA A 7 -17.40 -15.50 -15.17
N HIS A 8 -16.84 -15.82 -16.33
CA HIS A 8 -15.55 -16.48 -16.40
C HIS A 8 -14.43 -15.59 -15.84
N PHE A 9 -14.47 -14.29 -16.11
CA PHE A 9 -13.50 -13.35 -15.55
C PHE A 9 -13.58 -13.25 -14.02
N GLU A 10 -14.78 -13.24 -13.45
CA GLU A 10 -14.99 -13.27 -11.99
C GLU A 10 -14.42 -14.52 -11.35
N SER A 11 -14.69 -15.70 -11.94
CA SER A 11 -14.08 -16.96 -11.49
C SER A 11 -12.55 -16.88 -11.54
N TRP A 12 -12.00 -16.39 -12.66
CA TRP A 12 -10.56 -16.23 -12.81
C TRP A 12 -9.96 -15.26 -11.79
N LEU A 13 -10.65 -14.16 -11.46
CA LEU A 13 -10.23 -13.22 -10.42
C LEU A 13 -10.13 -13.92 -9.05
N THR A 14 -11.16 -14.67 -8.66
CA THR A 14 -11.19 -15.43 -7.40
C THR A 14 -10.08 -16.49 -7.36
N ASP A 15 -9.85 -17.22 -8.46
CA ASP A 15 -8.79 -18.22 -8.55
C ASP A 15 -7.37 -17.63 -8.45
N ARG A 16 -7.23 -16.32 -8.69
CA ARG A 16 -5.98 -15.57 -8.52
C ARG A 16 -5.90 -14.88 -7.16
N GLY A 17 -6.87 -15.09 -6.28
CA GLY A 17 -6.92 -14.59 -4.91
C GLY A 17 -7.52 -13.19 -4.77
N ALA A 18 -8.12 -12.63 -5.81
CA ALA A 18 -8.97 -11.45 -5.64
C ALA A 18 -10.26 -11.83 -4.91
N GLU A 19 -10.89 -10.86 -4.25
CA GLU A 19 -12.20 -11.01 -3.63
C GLU A 19 -13.22 -10.29 -4.50
N VAL A 20 -14.11 -11.05 -5.15
CA VAL A 20 -15.28 -10.49 -5.85
C VAL A 20 -16.33 -10.17 -4.79
N LEU A 21 -16.77 -8.92 -4.76
CA LEU A 21 -17.68 -8.35 -3.76
C LEU A 21 -19.05 -8.10 -4.38
N ASP A 22 -20.08 -8.06 -3.54
CA ASP A 22 -21.42 -7.68 -3.97
C ASP A 22 -21.45 -6.25 -4.54
N ALA A 23 -22.26 -6.07 -5.58
CA ALA A 23 -22.55 -4.77 -6.15
C ALA A 23 -23.24 -3.87 -5.11
N SER A 24 -22.75 -2.64 -4.96
CA SER A 24 -23.36 -1.64 -4.07
C SER A 24 -24.41 -0.76 -4.75
N SER A 25 -24.61 -0.94 -6.06
CA SER A 25 -25.71 -0.35 -6.82
C SER A 25 -26.02 -1.18 -8.08
N GLU A 26 -27.22 -1.03 -8.64
CA GLU A 26 -27.65 -1.72 -9.87
C GLU A 26 -26.77 -1.42 -11.10
N ARG A 27 -26.00 -0.32 -11.06
CA ARG A 27 -25.08 0.05 -12.15
C ARG A 27 -23.71 -0.58 -12.00
N GLU A 28 -23.40 -1.15 -10.84
CA GLU A 28 -22.14 -1.86 -10.59
C GLU A 28 -22.26 -3.27 -11.17
N ILE A 29 -21.55 -3.53 -12.26
CA ILE A 29 -21.54 -4.85 -12.89
C ILE A 29 -20.40 -5.73 -12.38
N LEU A 30 -19.38 -5.13 -11.75
CA LEU A 30 -18.28 -5.85 -11.12
C LEU A 30 -17.69 -4.99 -10.01
N ARG A 31 -17.49 -5.61 -8.84
CA ARG A 31 -16.73 -5.02 -7.73
C ARG A 31 -15.71 -6.05 -7.27
N ALA A 32 -14.42 -5.73 -7.38
CA ALA A 32 -13.36 -6.67 -7.03
C ALA A 32 -12.29 -5.99 -6.18
N ARG A 33 -11.91 -6.62 -5.07
CA ARG A 33 -10.77 -6.24 -4.24
C ARG A 33 -9.56 -7.07 -4.62
N THR A 34 -8.49 -6.38 -5.01
CA THR A 34 -7.24 -6.98 -5.49
C THR A 34 -6.04 -6.44 -4.72
N SER A 35 -4.86 -7.00 -5.02
CA SER A 35 -3.55 -6.52 -4.55
C SER A 35 -3.24 -5.07 -4.91
N THR A 36 -4.03 -4.42 -5.78
CA THR A 36 -3.92 -3.00 -6.16
C THR A 36 -5.06 -2.11 -5.66
N GLY A 37 -6.12 -2.68 -5.06
CA GLY A 37 -7.21 -1.92 -4.42
C GLY A 37 -8.58 -2.51 -4.72
N THR A 38 -9.62 -1.80 -4.31
CA THR A 38 -10.99 -2.12 -4.72
C THR A 38 -11.28 -1.40 -6.03
N HIS A 39 -11.69 -2.14 -7.04
CA HIS A 39 -12.03 -1.65 -8.37
C HIS A 39 -13.50 -1.93 -8.64
N VAL A 40 -14.16 -0.97 -9.28
CA VAL A 40 -15.58 -1.07 -9.62
C VAL A 40 -15.77 -0.76 -11.10
N VAL A 41 -16.50 -1.64 -11.79
CA VAL A 41 -16.93 -1.43 -13.16
C VAL A 41 -18.40 -1.04 -13.14
N TYR A 42 -18.70 0.06 -13.81
CA TYR A 42 -20.07 0.53 -13.97
C TYR A 42 -20.54 0.29 -15.40
N ALA A 43 -21.82 -0.05 -15.56
CA ALA A 43 -22.52 0.04 -16.83
C ALA A 43 -23.50 1.23 -16.81
N ASP A 44 -23.59 1.96 -17.92
CA ASP A 44 -24.64 2.95 -18.10
C ASP A 44 -25.95 2.31 -18.59
N LYS A 45 -26.99 3.13 -18.75
CA LYS A 45 -28.32 2.68 -19.23
C LYS A 45 -28.30 2.05 -20.63
N THR A 46 -27.25 2.31 -21.41
CA THR A 46 -27.07 1.79 -22.76
C THR A 46 -26.20 0.53 -22.78
N GLY A 47 -25.73 0.06 -21.62
CA GLY A 47 -24.84 -1.08 -21.49
C GLY A 47 -23.35 -0.74 -21.70
N LYS A 48 -22.99 0.53 -21.89
CA LYS A 48 -21.59 0.92 -22.03
C LYS A 48 -20.88 0.82 -20.69
N GLN A 49 -19.76 0.10 -20.69
CA GLN A 49 -19.00 -0.18 -19.48
C GLN A 49 -17.87 0.83 -19.27
N ARG A 50 -17.66 1.23 -18.01
CA ARG A 50 -16.54 2.07 -17.58
C ARG A 50 -15.60 1.26 -16.69
N TRP A 51 -14.41 1.01 -17.20
CA TRP A 51 -13.38 0.22 -16.53
C TRP A 51 -12.28 1.13 -15.93
N PRO A 52 -11.91 0.93 -14.65
CA PRO A 52 -10.73 1.56 -14.07
C PRO A 52 -9.44 1.14 -14.79
N LYS A 53 -8.46 2.04 -14.87
CA LYS A 53 -7.18 1.80 -15.58
C LYS A 53 -6.43 0.59 -15.01
N GLU A 54 -6.44 0.46 -13.69
CA GLU A 54 -5.79 -0.60 -12.93
C GLU A 54 -6.44 -1.97 -13.22
N LEU A 55 -7.77 -1.99 -13.35
CA LEU A 55 -8.49 -3.20 -13.71
C LEU A 55 -8.31 -3.55 -15.19
N LEU A 56 -8.17 -2.57 -16.08
CA LEU A 56 -7.80 -2.82 -17.48
C LEU A 56 -6.44 -3.50 -17.63
N ALA A 57 -5.48 -3.17 -16.75
CA ALA A 57 -4.19 -3.89 -16.72
C ALA A 57 -4.38 -5.36 -16.35
N ILE A 58 -5.26 -5.65 -15.37
CA ILE A 58 -5.60 -7.04 -14.99
C ILE A 58 -6.35 -7.76 -16.12
N VAL A 59 -7.25 -7.07 -16.82
CA VAL A 59 -7.94 -7.62 -18.02
C VAL A 59 -6.93 -7.97 -19.11
N SER A 60 -5.85 -7.18 -19.27
CA SER A 60 -4.77 -7.50 -20.20
C SER A 60 -4.04 -8.79 -19.83
N GLU A 61 -3.74 -8.99 -18.53
CA GLU A 61 -3.15 -10.23 -18.02
C GLU A 61 -4.05 -11.45 -18.26
N TYR A 62 -5.35 -11.30 -18.01
CA TYR A 62 -6.36 -12.32 -18.27
C TYR A 62 -6.41 -12.71 -19.76
N ASN A 63 -6.51 -11.70 -20.64
CA ASN A 63 -6.55 -11.95 -22.09
C ASN A 63 -5.25 -12.55 -22.64
N ALA A 64 -4.12 -12.30 -21.96
CA ALA A 64 -2.82 -12.88 -22.29
C ALA A 64 -2.60 -14.28 -21.69
N GLY A 65 -3.57 -14.82 -20.94
CA GLY A 65 -3.45 -16.14 -20.29
C GLY A 65 -2.41 -16.18 -19.16
N ARG A 66 -2.03 -15.03 -18.60
CA ARG A 66 -1.06 -14.95 -17.51
C ARG A 66 -1.71 -15.24 -16.15
N THR A 67 -0.88 -15.58 -15.16
CA THR A 67 -1.33 -16.02 -13.82
C THR A 67 -0.78 -15.13 -12.70
N PRO A 68 -1.13 -13.83 -12.66
CA PRO A 68 -0.67 -12.95 -11.59
C PRO A 68 -1.32 -13.31 -10.26
N SER A 69 -0.63 -13.02 -9.15
CA SER A 69 -1.25 -13.04 -7.82
C SER A 69 -2.04 -11.74 -7.59
N LEU A 70 -3.34 -11.86 -7.36
CA LEU A 70 -4.24 -10.74 -7.11
C LEU A 70 -4.65 -10.61 -5.63
N ALA A 71 -4.05 -11.42 -4.74
CA ALA A 71 -4.36 -11.43 -3.32
C ALA A 71 -4.09 -10.09 -2.64
N ALA A 72 -5.13 -9.50 -2.04
CA ALA A 72 -5.04 -8.30 -1.22
C ALA A 72 -4.47 -8.63 0.18
N THR A 73 -3.15 -8.87 0.26
CA THR A 73 -2.51 -9.19 1.56
C THR A 73 -2.37 -7.94 2.44
N LYS A 74 -2.46 -8.11 3.77
CA LYS A 74 -2.22 -7.03 4.75
C LYS A 74 -0.87 -6.34 4.50
N ARG A 75 0.17 -7.12 4.17
CA ARG A 75 1.50 -6.61 3.83
C ARG A 75 1.51 -5.79 2.54
N GLY A 76 0.78 -6.23 1.50
CA GLY A 76 0.64 -5.48 0.25
C GLY A 76 -0.08 -4.14 0.43
N VAL A 77 -1.13 -4.11 1.26
CA VAL A 77 -1.85 -2.87 1.60
C VAL A 77 -0.95 -1.90 2.38
N ALA A 78 -0.22 -2.39 3.37
CA ALA A 78 0.73 -1.57 4.14
C ALA A 78 1.81 -0.96 3.23
N ARG A 79 2.43 -1.77 2.35
CA ARG A 79 3.41 -1.29 1.36
C ARG A 79 2.85 -0.22 0.43
N ARG A 80 1.59 -0.34 -0.01
CA ARG A 80 0.96 0.70 -0.84
C ARG A 80 0.79 2.00 -0.08
N LYS A 81 0.32 1.95 1.17
CA LYS A 81 0.17 3.13 2.01
C LYS A 81 1.52 3.82 2.23
N THR A 82 2.56 3.05 2.54
CA THR A 82 3.93 3.56 2.67
C THR A 82 4.42 4.16 1.36
N ARG A 83 4.21 3.51 0.21
CA ARG A 83 4.57 4.05 -1.12
C ARG A 83 3.87 5.38 -1.43
N GLY A 84 2.59 5.50 -1.09
CA GLY A 84 1.84 6.75 -1.24
C GLY A 84 2.39 7.89 -0.37
N ARG A 85 2.83 7.58 0.86
CA ARG A 85 3.43 8.56 1.77
C ARG A 85 4.90 8.85 1.49
N TYR A 86 5.62 7.90 0.87
CA TYR A 86 7.07 7.98 0.66
C TYR A 86 7.46 9.27 -0.04
N ALA A 87 6.87 9.56 -1.22
CA ALA A 87 7.22 10.76 -1.99
C ALA A 87 6.97 12.07 -1.21
N ALA A 88 5.88 12.14 -0.44
CA ALA A 88 5.56 13.32 0.35
C ALA A 88 6.50 13.49 1.56
N LEU A 89 6.82 12.39 2.24
CA LEU A 89 7.74 12.41 3.39
C LEU A 89 9.18 12.67 2.94
N THR A 90 9.65 12.08 1.83
CA THR A 90 10.99 12.37 1.32
C THR A 90 11.14 13.80 0.84
N LYS A 91 10.08 14.39 0.26
CA LYS A 91 10.09 15.82 -0.11
C LYS A 91 10.22 16.73 1.12
N ARG A 92 9.63 16.34 2.26
CA ARG A 92 9.66 17.12 3.50
C ARG A 92 10.94 16.91 4.31
N ASP A 93 11.36 15.66 4.48
CA ASP A 93 12.38 15.25 5.46
C ASP A 93 13.68 14.72 4.82
N GLY A 94 13.69 14.53 3.50
CA GLY A 94 14.77 13.87 2.77
C GLY A 94 14.69 12.34 2.78
N HIS A 95 15.71 11.69 2.25
CA HIS A 95 15.77 10.23 2.07
C HIS A 95 16.32 9.47 3.29
N GLY A 96 16.61 10.15 4.39
CA GLY A 96 17.18 9.54 5.58
C GLY A 96 16.12 8.91 6.49
N CYS A 97 16.47 7.80 7.14
CA CYS A 97 15.68 7.27 8.25
C CYS A 97 15.56 8.29 9.38
N PHE A 98 14.35 8.46 9.92
CA PHE A 98 14.09 9.33 11.06
C PHE A 98 15.02 9.06 12.25
N TYR A 99 15.32 7.80 12.54
CA TYR A 99 16.22 7.43 13.62
C TYR A 99 17.69 7.55 13.20
N CYS A 100 18.22 6.60 12.42
CA CYS A 100 19.67 6.49 12.18
C CYS A 100 20.24 7.41 11.08
N ALA A 101 19.38 8.17 10.38
CA ALA A 101 19.74 9.03 9.24
C ALA A 101 20.39 8.33 8.03
N ARG A 102 20.56 6.99 8.04
CA ARG A 102 21.00 6.24 6.85
C ARG A 102 19.92 6.32 5.77
N ILE A 103 20.35 6.27 4.51
CA ILE A 103 19.47 6.35 3.34
C ILE A 103 18.46 5.19 3.36
N LEU A 104 17.22 5.51 3.04
CA LEU A 104 16.14 4.55 2.87
C LEU A 104 16.08 4.07 1.42
N PRO A 105 15.91 2.76 1.18
CA PRO A 105 15.70 2.25 -0.17
C PRO A 105 14.39 2.78 -0.75
N ALA A 106 14.34 3.01 -2.06
CA ALA A 106 13.09 3.36 -2.72
C ALA A 106 12.05 2.23 -2.54
N PRO A 107 10.75 2.54 -2.39
CA PRO A 107 9.71 1.52 -2.28
C PRO A 107 9.74 0.56 -3.48
N GLY A 108 9.89 -0.74 -3.21
CA GLY A 108 9.99 -1.78 -4.24
C GLY A 108 11.40 -2.09 -4.71
N ALA A 109 12.42 -1.35 -4.24
CA ALA A 109 13.81 -1.77 -4.40
C ALA A 109 14.10 -3.01 -3.55
N HIS A 110 15.01 -3.86 -4.02
CA HIS A 110 15.54 -4.95 -3.21
C HIS A 110 16.20 -4.37 -1.95
N SER A 111 15.72 -4.81 -0.79
CA SER A 111 16.21 -4.43 0.53
C SER A 111 16.19 -5.65 1.44
N THR A 112 17.06 -5.65 2.44
CA THR A 112 16.98 -6.63 3.53
C THR A 112 15.69 -6.40 4.33
N PRO A 113 15.14 -7.42 5.02
CA PRO A 113 13.97 -7.23 5.88
C PRO A 113 14.14 -6.09 6.89
N ASP A 114 15.35 -5.92 7.43
CA ASP A 114 15.67 -4.88 8.42
C ASP A 114 15.70 -3.47 7.83
N ASP A 115 16.10 -3.34 6.57
CA ASP A 115 16.14 -2.06 5.85
C ASP A 115 14.83 -1.75 5.10
N GLU A 116 13.79 -2.59 5.22
CA GLU A 116 12.48 -2.32 4.61
C GLU A 116 11.95 -0.96 5.11
N VAL A 117 11.49 -0.11 4.19
CA VAL A 117 10.97 1.22 4.56
C VAL A 117 9.60 1.07 5.21
N THR A 118 9.47 1.67 6.39
CA THR A 118 8.22 1.77 7.15
C THR A 118 7.85 3.22 7.42
N THR A 119 6.63 3.44 7.88
CA THR A 119 6.18 4.74 8.38
C THR A 119 6.06 4.68 9.89
N GLU A 120 6.74 5.59 10.55
CA GLU A 120 6.73 5.74 12.00
C GLU A 120 5.84 6.91 12.43
N HIS A 121 5.15 6.76 13.57
CA HIS A 121 4.34 7.81 14.19
C HIS A 121 5.06 8.40 15.40
N LEU A 122 5.44 9.68 15.37
CA LEU A 122 6.17 10.33 16.47
C LEU A 122 5.41 10.23 17.79
N VAL A 123 4.13 10.59 17.79
CA VAL A 123 3.19 10.18 18.83
C VAL A 123 2.59 8.85 18.41
N SER A 124 2.88 7.78 19.18
CA SER A 124 2.39 6.43 18.91
C SER A 124 0.87 6.39 18.82
N ARG A 125 0.33 5.64 17.85
CA ARG A 125 -1.12 5.39 17.74
C ARG A 125 -1.69 4.68 18.98
N ALA A 126 -0.90 3.83 19.63
CA ALA A 126 -1.30 3.17 20.88
C ALA A 126 -1.55 4.16 22.02
N HIS A 127 -0.96 5.35 21.95
CA HIS A 127 -1.14 6.45 22.91
C HIS A 127 -2.06 7.56 22.36
N GLY A 128 -2.91 7.25 21.37
CA GLY A 128 -3.84 8.22 20.77
C GLY A 128 -3.23 9.15 19.73
N GLY A 129 -2.00 8.88 19.25
CA GLY A 129 -1.36 9.69 18.23
C GLY A 129 -2.11 9.70 16.88
N PRO A 130 -2.19 10.85 16.18
CA PRO A 130 -2.95 10.97 14.95
C PRO A 130 -2.25 10.28 13.77
N ASP A 131 -3.01 9.70 12.84
CA ASP A 131 -2.50 9.16 11.57
C ASP A 131 -2.41 10.24 10.47
N HIS A 132 -1.91 11.43 10.85
CA HIS A 132 -1.74 12.59 9.97
C HIS A 132 -0.28 12.70 9.50
N MET A 133 -0.06 13.30 8.32
CA MET A 133 1.28 13.46 7.73
C MET A 133 2.27 14.17 8.65
N SER A 134 1.83 15.16 9.44
CA SER A 134 2.69 15.88 10.40
C SER A 134 3.21 15.01 11.54
N ASN A 135 2.55 13.89 11.85
CA ASN A 135 2.97 12.94 12.88
C ASN A 135 3.73 11.74 12.29
N CYS A 136 3.82 11.63 10.97
CA CYS A 136 4.43 10.49 10.29
C CYS A 136 5.84 10.81 9.80
N PHE A 137 6.75 9.84 9.89
CA PHE A 137 8.13 9.92 9.40
C PHE A 137 8.53 8.60 8.72
N LEU A 138 9.55 8.61 7.86
CA LEU A 138 10.08 7.36 7.29
C LEU A 138 11.16 6.75 8.17
N ALA A 139 11.15 5.43 8.34
CA ALA A 139 12.17 4.71 9.10
C ALA A 139 12.42 3.30 8.54
N HIS A 140 13.64 2.78 8.75
CA HIS A 140 13.91 1.35 8.54
C HIS A 140 13.04 0.53 9.49
N PHE A 141 12.63 -0.67 9.05
CA PHE A 141 11.86 -1.60 9.86
C PHE A 141 12.56 -1.88 11.19
N ALA A 142 13.86 -2.22 11.18
CA ALA A 142 14.60 -2.52 12.41
C ALA A 142 14.65 -1.32 13.38
N CYS A 143 14.92 -0.11 12.89
CA CYS A 143 14.92 1.10 13.72
C CYS A 143 13.54 1.36 14.34
N ASN A 144 12.49 1.14 13.56
CA ASN A 144 11.12 1.33 14.02
C ASN A 144 10.69 0.28 15.05
N GLN A 145 11.16 -0.98 14.92
CA GLN A 145 10.95 -2.02 15.93
C GLN A 145 11.60 -1.67 17.27
N ILE A 146 12.82 -1.11 17.25
CA ILE A 146 13.49 -0.64 18.48
C ILE A 146 12.66 0.46 19.16
N ALA A 147 12.06 1.34 18.37
CA ALA A 147 11.24 2.43 18.90
C ALA A 147 9.88 1.96 19.47
N GLY A 148 9.27 0.92 18.90
CA GLY A 148 8.06 0.28 19.41
C GLY A 148 6.96 1.26 19.87
N HIS A 149 6.64 1.22 21.16
CA HIS A 149 5.62 2.08 21.79
C HIS A 149 6.21 3.23 22.62
N LEU A 150 7.49 3.56 22.42
CA LEU A 150 8.10 4.70 23.10
C LEU A 150 7.27 5.98 22.89
N SER A 151 7.26 6.84 23.91
CA SER A 151 6.68 8.18 23.85
C SER A 151 7.44 9.07 22.85
N ALA A 152 6.85 10.19 22.46
CA ALA A 152 7.50 11.11 21.53
C ALA A 152 8.88 11.61 22.05
N PRO A 153 9.04 12.02 23.32
CA PRO A 153 10.36 12.38 23.85
C PRO A 153 11.38 11.24 23.80
N GLU A 154 10.96 10.01 24.11
CA GLU A 154 11.84 8.83 24.07
C GLU A 154 12.27 8.49 22.65
N LYS A 155 11.38 8.63 21.66
CA LYS A 155 11.71 8.46 20.23
C LYS A 155 12.70 9.50 19.74
N ILE A 156 12.56 10.75 20.19
CA ILE A 156 13.53 11.80 19.90
C ILE A 156 14.88 11.46 20.55
N LYS A 157 14.90 11.05 21.82
CA LYS A 157 16.13 10.62 22.50
C LYS A 157 16.81 9.45 21.80
N LEU A 158 16.04 8.45 21.36
CA LEU A 158 16.54 7.31 20.58
C LEU A 158 17.18 7.77 19.27
N ARG A 159 16.50 8.64 18.52
CA ARG A 159 17.05 9.24 17.29
C ARG A 159 18.38 9.93 17.56
N GLU A 160 18.46 10.81 18.55
CA GLU A 160 19.68 11.56 18.84
C GLU A 160 20.81 10.61 19.27
N THR A 161 20.50 9.55 20.03
CA THR A 161 21.47 8.51 20.40
C THR A 161 22.00 7.77 19.17
N MET A 162 21.12 7.34 18.26
CA MET A 162 21.50 6.61 17.04
C MET A 162 22.29 7.47 16.05
N ARG A 163 22.13 8.80 16.09
CA ARG A 163 22.85 9.74 15.24
C ARG A 163 24.17 10.22 15.85
N GLY A 164 24.21 10.37 17.18
CA GLY A 164 25.39 10.77 17.92
C GLY A 164 26.41 9.64 18.12
N ALA A 165 26.02 8.38 17.88
CA ALA A 165 26.94 7.24 17.80
C ALA A 165 27.71 7.15 16.47
N LYS A 166 27.88 8.27 15.75
CA LYS A 166 28.67 8.38 14.52
C LYS A 166 29.95 9.16 14.77
#